data_AF-A0A838HTN1-F1
#
_entry.id   AF-A0A838HTN1-F1
#
_cell.length_a   1.000
_cell.length_b   1.000
_cell.length_c   1.000
_cell.angle_alpha   90.00
_cell.angle_beta   90.00
_cell.angle_gamma   90.00
#
_symmetry.space_group_name_H-M   'P 1'
#
loop_
_entity.id
_entity.type
_entity.pdbx_description
1 polymer ?
#
loop_
_entity_poly.entity_id
_entity_poly.type
_entity_poly.pdbx_seq_one_letter_code
_entity_poly.pdbx_strand_id
1 'polypeptide(L)'
;MDTHTQTAATLWPVLRCTDAPAAIRFLTAAFGSTEALVVAGEPDGAIAHAELGWPPGGGVMLGSRDERAPTHRPSGGASVYASTADPPRPASGTRFRRTAATRIQVRRRPTPRRR
;
A
#
# COMPACT_ATOMS: atom_id res chain seq x y z
N MET A 1 -11.58 28.16 -6.16
CA MET A 1 -11.79 26.79 -6.68
C MET A 1 -10.41 26.28 -7.03
N ASP A 2 -9.80 25.52 -6.14
CA ASP A 2 -8.44 25.01 -6.34
C ASP A 2 -8.54 23.76 -7.22
N THR A 3 -8.33 23.92 -8.53
CA THR A 3 -8.31 22.80 -9.46
C THR A 3 -6.98 22.07 -9.34
N HIS A 4 -6.93 21.01 -8.54
CA HIS A 4 -5.78 20.10 -8.57
C HIS A 4 -5.86 19.24 -9.85
N THR A 5 -4.94 19.44 -10.78
CA THR A 5 -4.77 18.54 -11.93
C THR A 5 -4.36 17.16 -11.41
N GLN A 6 -5.21 16.16 -11.63
CA GLN A 6 -4.91 14.77 -11.26
C GLN A 6 -3.86 14.22 -12.23
N THR A 7 -2.60 14.22 -11.82
CA THR A 7 -1.53 13.57 -12.59
C THR A 7 -1.71 12.06 -12.44
N ALA A 8 -1.96 11.34 -13.53
CA ALA A 8 -1.93 9.88 -13.52
C ALA A 8 -0.53 9.43 -13.08
N ALA A 9 -0.40 8.80 -11.91
CA ALA A 9 0.91 8.34 -11.46
C ALA A 9 1.38 7.19 -12.36
N THR A 10 2.53 7.38 -13.00
CA THR A 10 3.10 6.42 -13.98
C THR A 10 3.87 5.28 -13.32
N LEU A 11 4.20 5.40 -12.03
CA LEU A 11 5.05 4.45 -11.31
C LEU A 11 4.25 3.70 -10.23
N TRP A 12 4.41 2.38 -10.25
CA TRP A 12 3.74 1.45 -9.35
C TRP A 12 4.81 0.62 -8.61
N PRO A 13 5.15 0.98 -7.35
CA PRO A 13 6.12 0.20 -6.59
C PRO A 13 5.58 -1.20 -6.32
N VAL A 14 6.47 -2.20 -6.34
CA VAL A 14 6.14 -3.59 -6.05
C VAL A 14 6.65 -3.95 -4.67
N LEU A 15 5.75 -4.39 -3.79
CA LEU A 15 6.07 -4.84 -2.44
C LEU A 15 5.99 -6.37 -2.33
N ARG A 16 6.96 -6.98 -1.66
CA ARG A 16 6.89 -8.38 -1.26
C ARG A 16 6.51 -8.46 0.21
N CYS A 17 5.37 -9.07 0.49
CA CYS A 17 4.77 -9.12 1.81
C CYS A 17 4.90 -10.54 2.37
N THR A 18 5.25 -10.66 3.65
CA THR A 18 5.17 -11.94 4.36
C THR A 18 3.72 -12.41 4.54
N ASP A 19 2.77 -11.47 4.54
CA ASP A 19 1.32 -11.71 4.56
C ASP A 19 0.65 -10.71 3.60
N ALA A 20 0.56 -11.08 2.33
CA ALA A 20 -0.05 -10.25 1.30
C ALA A 20 -1.56 -10.06 1.50
N PRO A 21 -2.36 -11.09 1.87
CA PRO A 21 -3.78 -10.89 2.16
C PRO A 21 -4.03 -9.87 3.28
N ALA A 22 -3.24 -9.89 4.36
CA ALA A 22 -3.36 -8.89 5.41
C ALA A 22 -2.94 -7.49 4.93
N ALA A 23 -1.92 -7.39 4.08
CA ALA A 23 -1.51 -6.11 3.49
C ALA A 23 -2.64 -5.51 2.63
N ILE A 24 -3.30 -6.32 1.79
CA ILE A 24 -4.46 -5.88 0.98
C ILE A 24 -5.57 -5.35 1.90
N ARG A 25 -6.04 -6.16 2.86
CA ARG A 25 -7.09 -5.75 3.81
C ARG A 25 -6.73 -4.47 4.55
N PHE A 26 -5.48 -4.30 4.93
CA PHE A 26 -5.03 -3.10 5.60
C PHE A 26 -5.06 -1.88 4.68
N LEU A 27 -4.57 -2.00 3.44
CA LEU A 27 -4.53 -0.88 2.50
C LEU A 27 -5.94 -0.45 2.06
N THR A 28 -6.85 -1.41 1.84
CA THR A 28 -8.25 -1.13 1.51
C THR A 28 -9.00 -0.52 2.69
N ALA A 29 -8.89 -1.10 3.89
CA ALA A 29 -9.63 -0.63 5.06
C ALA A 29 -9.08 0.66 5.68
N ALA A 30 -7.76 0.81 5.77
CA ALA A 30 -7.14 1.95 6.43
C ALA A 30 -6.99 3.15 5.50
N PHE A 31 -6.81 2.92 4.19
CA PHE A 31 -6.53 3.99 3.24
C PHE A 31 -7.51 4.11 2.07
N GLY A 32 -8.53 3.24 2.00
CA GLY A 32 -9.52 3.29 0.93
C GLY A 32 -8.97 2.87 -0.43
N SER A 33 -7.83 2.16 -0.48
CA SER A 33 -7.33 1.59 -1.73
C SER A 33 -8.35 0.63 -2.33
N THR A 34 -8.38 0.53 -3.65
CA THR A 34 -9.29 -0.36 -4.39
C THR A 34 -8.51 -1.49 -5.04
N GLU A 35 -9.01 -2.72 -4.91
CA GLU A 35 -8.45 -3.88 -5.61
C GLU A 35 -8.76 -3.79 -7.10
N ALA A 36 -7.73 -3.54 -7.92
CA ALA A 36 -7.85 -3.52 -9.38
C ALA A 36 -7.66 -4.92 -9.98
N LEU A 37 -6.71 -5.68 -9.43
CA LEU A 37 -6.44 -7.07 -9.80
C LEU A 37 -5.90 -7.81 -8.58
N VAL A 38 -6.36 -9.05 -8.36
CA VAL A 38 -5.79 -9.96 -7.37
C VAL A 38 -5.68 -11.35 -7.99
N VAL A 39 -4.47 -11.89 -8.00
CA VAL A 39 -4.14 -13.21 -8.54
C VAL A 39 -3.69 -14.09 -7.39
N ALA A 40 -4.44 -15.16 -7.15
CA ALA A 40 -4.08 -16.19 -6.18
C ALA A 40 -2.70 -16.80 -6.53
N GLY A 41 -1.92 -17.11 -5.50
CA GLY A 41 -0.62 -17.75 -5.64
C GLY A 41 -0.58 -19.07 -4.89
N GLU A 42 0.58 -19.73 -5.00
CA GLU A 42 0.87 -20.98 -4.32
C GLU A 42 1.80 -20.74 -3.12
N PRO A 43 1.59 -21.42 -1.98
CA PRO A 43 0.48 -22.33 -1.67
C PRO A 43 -0.87 -21.58 -1.49
N ASP A 44 -1.97 -22.33 -1.44
CA ASP A 44 -3.32 -21.79 -1.18
C ASP A 44 -3.34 -20.70 -0.10
N GLY A 45 -3.96 -19.56 -0.44
CA GLY A 45 -4.02 -18.37 0.39
C GLY A 45 -2.87 -17.37 0.18
N ALA A 46 -1.83 -17.74 -0.57
CA ALA A 46 -0.85 -16.78 -1.06
C ALA A 46 -1.43 -15.91 -2.20
N ILE A 47 -0.77 -14.79 -2.43
CA ILE A 47 -1.06 -13.87 -3.53
C ILE A 47 0.15 -13.86 -4.46
N ALA A 48 -0.01 -14.30 -5.70
CA ALA A 48 1.05 -14.22 -6.70
C ALA A 48 1.30 -12.75 -7.09
N HIS A 49 0.22 -12.01 -7.27
CA HIS A 49 0.22 -10.63 -7.72
C HIS A 49 -1.07 -9.92 -7.31
N ALA A 50 -0.99 -8.66 -6.92
CA ALA A 50 -2.13 -7.80 -6.70
C ALA A 50 -1.79 -6.36 -7.07
N GLU A 51 -2.78 -5.65 -7.59
CA GLU A 51 -2.72 -4.24 -7.97
C GLU A 51 -3.76 -3.47 -7.18
N LEU A 52 -3.31 -2.50 -6.38
CA LEU A 52 -4.18 -1.68 -5.55
C LEU A 52 -4.12 -0.23 -5.99
N GLY A 53 -5.26 0.31 -6.39
CA GLY A 53 -5.42 1.72 -6.74
C GLY A 53 -5.35 2.64 -5.52
N TRP A 54 -4.66 3.77 -5.66
CA TRP A 54 -4.64 4.85 -4.67
C TRP A 54 -5.71 5.88 -5.03
N PRO A 55 -6.60 6.32 -4.11
CA PRO A 55 -7.75 7.15 -4.49
C PRO A 55 -7.39 8.49 -5.17
N PRO A 56 -6.34 9.22 -4.73
CA PRO A 56 -5.82 10.38 -5.44
C PRO A 56 -5.21 10.09 -6.83
N GLY A 57 -4.95 8.83 -7.18
CA GLY A 57 -4.35 8.40 -8.45
C GLY A 57 -3.05 7.61 -8.26
N GLY A 58 -2.80 6.66 -9.18
CA GLY A 58 -1.69 5.70 -9.08
C GLY A 58 -2.05 4.45 -8.29
N GLY A 59 -1.03 3.77 -7.78
CA GLY A 59 -1.25 2.58 -6.97
C GLY A 59 0.03 1.91 -6.49
N VAL A 60 -0.16 0.76 -5.84
CA VAL A 60 0.90 -0.13 -5.39
C VAL A 60 0.62 -1.53 -5.90
N MET A 61 1.67 -2.22 -6.33
CA MET A 61 1.60 -3.65 -6.60
C MET A 61 2.17 -4.42 -5.42
N LEU A 62 1.62 -5.58 -5.13
CA LEU A 62 2.18 -6.44 -4.09
C LEU A 62 2.01 -7.92 -4.41
N GLY A 63 2.82 -8.75 -3.77
CA GLY A 63 2.67 -10.20 -3.80
C GLY A 63 3.24 -10.81 -2.54
N SER A 64 2.86 -12.07 -2.28
CA SER A 64 3.44 -12.85 -1.20
C SER A 64 4.93 -13.04 -1.45
N ARG A 65 5.70 -13.05 -0.37
CA ARG A 65 7.12 -13.39 -0.41
C ARG A 65 7.22 -14.87 -0.72
N ASP A 66 7.86 -15.18 -1.83
CA ASP A 66 8.28 -16.53 -2.20
C ASP A 66 9.79 -16.51 -2.39
N GLU A 67 10.50 -17.30 -1.58
CA GLU A 67 11.96 -17.39 -1.61
C GLU A 67 12.48 -18.27 -2.77
N ARG A 68 11.59 -19.07 -3.36
CA ARG A 68 11.89 -19.99 -4.47
C ARG A 68 11.66 -19.34 -5.83
N ALA A 69 10.92 -18.22 -5.87
CA ALA A 69 10.66 -17.50 -7.11
C ALA A 69 11.98 -17.03 -7.75
N PRO A 70 12.16 -17.16 -9.09
CA PRO A 70 13.34 -16.62 -9.79
C PRO A 70 13.51 -15.10 -9.63
N THR A 71 12.42 -14.41 -9.32
CA THR A 71 12.39 -12.96 -9.06
C THR A 71 12.59 -12.60 -7.60
N HIS A 72 12.77 -13.60 -6.72
CA HIS A 72 13.05 -13.37 -5.31
C HIS A 72 14.31 -12.54 -5.16
N ARG A 73 14.19 -11.47 -4.38
CA ARG A 73 15.30 -10.66 -3.93
C ARG A 73 15.31 -10.72 -2.40
N PRO A 74 16.48 -10.81 -1.76
CA PRO A 74 16.59 -10.61 -0.33
C PRO A 74 15.83 -9.35 0.06
N SER A 75 15.09 -9.39 1.17
CA SER A 75 14.32 -8.23 1.61
C SER A 75 15.26 -7.06 1.93
N GLY A 76 15.40 -6.13 0.98
CA GLY A 76 16.02 -4.84 1.19
C GLY A 76 15.03 -3.84 1.77
N GLY A 77 15.53 -2.79 2.44
CA GLY A 77 14.68 -1.70 2.89
C GLY A 77 14.19 -0.87 1.70
N ALA A 78 12.87 -0.80 1.51
CA ALA A 78 12.24 0.15 0.62
C ALA A 78 11.23 1.00 1.40
N SER A 79 11.12 2.28 1.06
CA SER A 79 10.11 3.18 1.63
C SER A 79 9.28 3.74 0.49
N VAL A 80 7.95 3.55 0.58
CA VAL A 80 6.97 4.14 -0.33
C VAL A 80 6.23 5.23 0.42
N TYR A 81 6.12 6.41 -0.17
CA TYR A 81 5.37 7.53 0.39
C TYR A 81 4.19 7.87 -0.52
N ALA A 82 2.98 7.81 0.02
CA ALA A 82 1.77 8.23 -0.65
C ALA A 82 1.25 9.51 0.04
N SER A 83 0.87 10.50 -0.77
CA SER A 83 0.28 11.75 -0.29
C SER A 83 -1.22 11.73 -0.53
N THR A 84 -1.98 12.25 0.44
CA THR A 84 -3.41 12.54 0.31
C THR A 84 -3.73 13.87 0.96
N ALA A 85 -4.64 14.64 0.35
CA ALA A 85 -5.17 15.86 0.93
C ALA A 85 -6.17 15.58 2.06
N ASP A 86 -6.88 14.46 1.96
CA ASP A 86 -7.85 14.00 2.95
C ASP A 86 -7.42 12.62 3.47
N PRO A 87 -6.73 12.55 4.62
CA PRO A 87 -6.36 11.27 5.19
C PRO A 87 -7.62 10.57 5.72
N PRO A 88 -7.91 9.33 5.28
CA PRO A 88 -9.07 8.60 5.77
C PRO A 88 -9.03 8.49 7.29
N ARG A 89 -10.20 8.67 7.91
CA ARG A 89 -10.34 8.52 9.36
C ARG A 89 -10.12 7.04 9.68
N PRO A 90 -9.10 6.67 10.48
CA PRO A 90 -8.83 5.28 10.76
C PRO A 90 -10.05 4.65 11.42
N ALA A 91 -10.50 3.50 10.94
CA ALA A 91 -11.53 2.72 11.59
C ALA A 91 -11.15 2.48 13.07
N SER A 92 -12.13 2.59 13.98
CA SER A 92 -11.94 2.31 15.41
C SER A 92 -11.38 0.90 15.57
N GLY A 93 -10.13 0.78 16.02
CA GLY A 93 -9.44 -0.50 16.16
C GLY A 93 -8.19 -0.66 15.29
N THR A 94 -7.93 0.24 14.33
CA THR A 94 -6.68 0.28 13.57
C THR A 94 -5.54 0.76 14.46
N ARG A 95 -5.04 -0.12 15.33
CA ARG A 95 -3.75 0.08 15.99
C ARG A 95 -2.68 -0.27 14.99
N PHE A 96 -1.81 0.70 14.71
CA PHE A 96 -0.56 0.51 13.99
C PHE A 96 0.29 -0.52 14.75
N ARG A 97 0.13 -1.80 14.41
CA ARG A 97 0.93 -2.87 15.01
C ARG A 97 2.25 -2.91 14.25
N ARG A 98 3.33 -2.71 15.00
CA ARG A 98 4.71 -2.84 14.54
C ARG A 98 4.99 -4.32 14.27
N THR A 99 4.69 -4.79 13.07
CA THR A 99 5.15 -6.10 12.57
C THR A 99 6.42 -5.85 11.77
N ALA A 100 7.47 -6.62 12.03
CA ALA A 100 8.87 -6.29 11.73
C ALA A 100 9.25 -6.14 10.24
N ALA A 101 8.32 -6.18 9.28
CA ALA A 101 8.63 -6.13 7.85
C ALA A 101 8.03 -4.94 7.09
N THR A 102 7.17 -4.11 7.70
CA THR A 102 6.61 -2.94 7.01
C THR A 102 6.48 -1.77 7.98
N ARG A 103 7.43 -0.83 7.89
CA ARG A 103 7.42 0.41 8.66
C ARG A 103 6.77 1.52 7.83
N ILE A 104 5.45 1.60 7.85
CA ILE A 104 4.77 2.83 7.40
C ILE A 104 4.88 3.82 8.55
N GLN A 105 5.62 4.90 8.37
CA GLN A 105 5.72 5.97 9.36
C GLN A 105 5.04 7.21 8.79
N VAL A 106 3.89 7.59 9.36
CA VAL A 106 3.26 8.88 9.05
C VAL A 106 4.15 9.97 9.66
N ARG A 107 5.07 10.51 8.85
CA ARG A 107 5.94 11.63 9.24
C ARG A 107 5.35 12.94 8.72
N ARG A 108 4.21 13.36 9.27
CA ARG A 108 3.80 14.77 9.47
C ARG A 108 2.39 14.84 10.05
N ARG A 109 2.17 15.69 11.06
CA ARG A 109 0.83 16.21 11.35
C ARG A 109 0.41 17.11 10.18
N PRO A 110 -0.87 17.13 9.76
CA PRO A 110 -1.35 18.07 8.76
C PRO A 110 -1.01 19.49 9.23
N THR A 111 -0.20 20.22 8.45
CA THR A 111 0.02 21.64 8.71
C THR A 111 -1.25 22.35 8.26
N PRO A 112 -1.92 23.16 9.11
CA PRO A 112 -3.05 23.94 8.65
C PRO A 112 -2.56 24.90 7.56
N ARG A 113 -3.23 24.90 6.41
CA ARG A 113 -3.05 25.94 5.38
C ARG A 113 -3.33 27.29 6.07
N ARG A 114 -2.31 28.14 6.22
CA ARG A 114 -2.54 29.53 6.61
C ARG A 114 -3.33 30.19 5.49
N ARG A 115 -4.44 30.83 5.89
CA ARG A 115 -5.22 31.74 5.04
C ARG A 115 -4.37 32.94 4.64
#